data_AF-A0A2D8TE65-F1
#
_entry.id   AF-A0A2D8TE65-F1
#
_cell.length_a   1.000
_cell.length_b   1.000
_cell.length_c   1.000
_cell.angle_alpha   90.00
_cell.angle_beta   90.00
_cell.angle_gamma   90.00
#
_symmetry.space_group_name_H-M   'P 1'
#
loop_
_entity.id
_entity.type
_entity.pdbx_description
1 polymer ?
#
loop_
_entity_poly.entity_id
_entity_poly.type
_entity_poly.pdbx_seq_one_letter_code
_entity_poly.pdbx_strand_id
1 'polypeptide(L)' 'MPLNMTKIAFQSEGPASLRAWLESHANEARITTRYLPKRVEEMAGGSLYWIHAHTLVGRSPLLGFEE' A
#
# COMPACT_ATOMS: atom_id res chain seq x y z
N MET A 1 3.83 15.56 -10.07
CA MET A 1 4.03 14.71 -8.86
C MET A 1 3.18 13.47 -9.02
N PRO A 2 3.69 12.28 -8.71
CA PRO A 2 2.95 11.04 -8.92
C PRO A 2 1.72 10.96 -8.03
N LEU A 3 0.67 10.31 -8.54
CA LEU A 3 -0.53 10.03 -7.76
C LEU A 3 -0.24 8.96 -6.70
N ASN A 4 -0.89 9.12 -5.55
CA ASN A 4 -0.76 8.21 -4.42
C ASN A 4 -2.07 7.43 -4.22
N MET A 5 -1.99 6.32 -3.50
CA MET A 5 -3.16 5.53 -3.13
C MET A 5 -3.19 5.32 -1.62
N THR A 6 -4.39 5.17 -1.07
CA THR A 6 -4.59 4.76 0.32
C THR A 6 -5.15 3.35 0.39
N LYS A 7 -4.74 2.58 1.39
CA LYS A 7 -5.29 1.26 1.67
C LYS A 7 -5.49 1.06 3.16
N ILE A 8 -6.60 0.43 3.52
CA ILE A 8 -6.87 0.01 4.89
C ILE A 8 -5.97 -1.18 5.21
N ALA A 9 -5.20 -1.08 6.30
CA ALA A 9 -4.44 -2.18 6.88
C ALA A 9 -5.39 -3.13 7.61
N PHE A 10 -6.25 -3.81 6.85
CA PHE A 10 -7.23 -4.75 7.40
C PHE A 10 -6.51 -5.89 8.13
N GLN A 11 -7.07 -6.33 9.27
CA GLN A 11 -6.48 -7.31 10.19
C GLN A 11 -5.17 -6.92 10.88
N SER A 12 -4.58 -5.76 10.55
CA SER A 12 -3.46 -5.25 11.33
C SER A 12 -3.94 -4.82 12.72
N GLU A 13 -3.19 -5.19 13.75
CA GLU A 13 -3.37 -4.74 15.14
C GLU A 13 -2.78 -3.34 15.41
N GLY A 14 -2.09 -2.76 14.41
CA GLY A 14 -1.44 -1.46 14.53
C GLY A 14 -0.19 -1.32 13.64
N PRO A 15 0.51 -0.18 13.71
CA PRO A 15 1.66 0.11 12.83
C PRO A 15 2.77 -0.95 12.88
N ALA A 16 3.04 -1.52 14.06
CA ALA A 16 4.08 -2.53 14.26
C ALA A 16 3.75 -3.87 13.57
N SER A 17 2.51 -4.35 13.68
CA SER A 17 2.10 -5.60 13.02
C SER A 17 2.02 -5.44 11.51
N LEU A 18 1.58 -4.28 11.02
CA LEU A 18 1.64 -3.94 9.60
C LEU A 18 3.08 -3.97 9.09
N ARG A 19 4.01 -3.35 9.82
CA ARG A 19 5.43 -3.34 9.46
C ARG A 19 6.01 -4.75 9.42
N ALA A 20 5.75 -5.56 10.45
CA ALA A 20 6.21 -6.94 10.49
C ALA A 20 5.68 -7.77 9.31
N TRP A 21 4.42 -7.55 8.92
CA TRP A 21 3.84 -8.19 7.74
C TRP A 21 4.48 -7.70 6.43
N LEU A 22 4.77 -6.41 6.28
CA LEU A 22 5.46 -5.89 5.10
C LEU A 22 6.89 -6.45 4.99
N GLU A 23 7.61 -6.50 6.10
CA GLU A 23 9.01 -6.96 6.18
C GLU A 23 9.14 -8.49 6.13
N SER A 24 8.06 -9.26 6.34
CA SER A 24 8.08 -10.72 6.17
C SER A 24 8.13 -11.15 4.70
N HIS A 25 7.94 -10.22 3.76
CA HIS A 25 8.09 -10.47 2.33
C HIS A 25 9.52 -10.17 1.88
N ALA A 26 10.14 -11.12 1.18
CA ALA A 26 11.56 -11.03 0.84
C ALA A 26 11.92 -9.85 -0.08
N ASN A 27 11.05 -9.53 -1.05
CA ASN A 27 11.31 -8.47 -2.04
C ASN A 27 10.17 -7.46 -2.09
N GLU A 28 8.93 -7.94 -2.26
CA GLU A 28 7.75 -7.11 -2.39
C GLU A 28 6.55 -7.73 -1.68
N ALA A 29 5.79 -6.88 -0.98
CA ALA A 29 4.52 -7.26 -0.39
C ALA A 29 3.41 -7.03 -1.43
N ARG A 30 2.79 -8.13 -1.90
CA ARG A 30 1.71 -8.08 -2.89
C ARG A 30 0.37 -7.97 -2.21
N ILE A 31 -0.51 -7.16 -2.80
CA ILE A 31 -1.84 -6.89 -2.28
C ILE A 31 -2.85 -6.87 -3.44
N THR A 32 -4.07 -7.31 -3.16
CA THR A 32 -5.13 -7.30 -4.16
C THR A 32 -5.92 -5.99 -4.11
N THR A 33 -6.30 -5.50 -5.29
CA THR A 33 -7.30 -4.44 -5.47
C THR A 33 -8.42 -4.98 -6.33
N ARG A 34 -9.68 -4.64 -6.00
CA ARG A 34 -10.84 -5.12 -6.78
C ARG A 34 -10.82 -4.64 -8.23
N TYR A 35 -10.32 -3.43 -8.46
CA TYR A 35 -10.23 -2.81 -9.78
C TYR A 35 -8.87 -2.12 -9.92
N LEU A 36 -8.27 -2.20 -11.10
CA LEU A 36 -7.10 -1.42 -11.46
C LEU A 36 -7.46 0.08 -11.46
N PRO A 37 -6.66 0.95 -10.83
CA PRO A 37 -6.89 2.40 -10.89
C PRO A 37 -6.86 2.90 -12.33
N LYS A 38 -7.84 3.75 -12.70
CA LYS A 38 -7.92 4.32 -14.06
C LYS A 38 -6.72 5.17 -14.45
N ARG A 39 -6.01 5.73 -13.47
CA ARG A 39 -4.86 6.63 -13.66
C ARG A 39 -3.55 5.96 -13.24
N VAL A 40 -3.42 4.66 -13.50
CA VAL A 40 -2.27 3.84 -13.09
C VAL A 40 -0.94 4.37 -13.62
N GLU A 41 -0.92 4.89 -14.86
CA GLU A 41 0.29 5.45 -15.49
C GLU A 41 0.85 6.65 -14.72
N GLU A 42 -0.02 7.43 -14.05
CA GLU A 42 0.37 8.60 -13.27
C GLU A 42 0.85 8.25 -11.84
N MET A 43 0.75 6.97 -11.45
CA MET A 43 1.11 6.48 -10.11
C MET A 43 2.54 5.96 -10.02
N ALA A 44 3.28 5.90 -11.14
CA ALA A 44 4.67 5.48 -11.18
C ALA A 44 5.54 6.39 -10.28
N GLY A 45 6.26 5.80 -9.32
CA GLY A 45 7.03 6.54 -8.32
C GLY A 45 6.19 7.12 -7.17
N GLY A 46 4.90 6.80 -7.11
CA GLY A 46 3.97 7.19 -6.04
C GLY A 46 4.14 6.36 -4.76
N SER A 47 3.20 6.51 -3.83
CA SER A 47 3.19 5.75 -2.59
C SER A 47 1.82 5.20 -2.23
N LEU A 48 1.87 4.06 -1.55
CA LEU A 48 0.72 3.47 -0.89
C LEU A 48 0.72 3.89 0.58
N TYR A 49 -0.29 4.67 0.97
CA TYR A 49 -0.52 5.13 2.33
C TYR A 49 -1.42 4.16 3.08
N TRP A 50 -1.03 3.83 4.30
CA TRP A 50 -1.74 2.85 5.13
C TRP A 50 -2.65 3.54 6.13
N ILE A 51 -3.91 3.12 6.15
CA ILE A 51 -4.92 3.56 7.10
C ILE A 51 -5.16 2.45 8.12
N HIS A 52 -5.03 2.77 9.40
CA HIS A 52 -5.44 1.92 10.51
C HIS A 52 -6.23 2.80 11.50
N ALA A 53 -7.38 2.31 11.99
CA ALA A 53 -8.28 3.05 12.88
C ALA A 53 -8.54 4.52 12.44
N HIS A 54 -8.96 4.70 11.18
CA HIS A 54 -9.25 6.02 10.57
C HIS A 54 -8.06 6.99 10.50
N THR A 55 -6.83 6.51 10.72
CA THR A 55 -5.63 7.34 10.79
C THR A 55 -4.59 6.84 9.79
N LEU A 56 -3.86 7.78 9.17
CA LEU A 56 -2.69 7.45 8.37
C LEU A 56 -1.52 7.05 9.29
N VAL A 57 -1.05 5.82 9.16
CA VAL A 57 -0.02 5.25 10.06
C VAL A 57 1.35 5.06 9.40
N GLY A 58 1.43 5.19 8.07
CA GLY A 58 2.68 5.04 7.34
C GLY A 58 2.48 5.01 5.84
N ARG A 59 3.59 4.86 5.10
CA ARG A 59 3.59 4.68 3.64
C ARG A 59 4.62 3.66 3.20
N SER A 60 4.32 2.98 2.10
CA SER A 60 5.25 2.14 1.35
C SER A 60 5.42 2.68 -0.07
N PRO A 61 6.58 2.49 -0.71
CA PRO A 61 6.73 2.75 -2.13
C PRO A 61 5.72 1.93 -2.93
N LEU A 62 5.06 2.56 -3.91
CA LEU A 62 4.22 1.83 -4.86
C LEU A 62 5.11 1.37 -6.02
N LEU A 63 5.35 0.06 -6.10
CA LEU A 63 6.26 -0.51 -7.11
C LEU A 63 5.60 -0.69 -8.48
N GLY A 64 4.33 -1.10 -8.49
CA GLY A 64 3.58 -1.33 -9.72
C GLY A 64 2.26 -2.03 -9.48
N PHE A 65 1.63 -2.48 -10.57
CA PHE A 65 0.41 -3.27 -10.59
C PHE A 65 0.62 -4.47 -11.51
N GLU A 66 -0.02 -5.60 -11.18
CA GLU A 66 -0.03 -6.82 -11.98
C GLU A 66 -1.49 -7.26 -12.25
N GLU A 67 -1.69 -8.03 -13.33
CA GLU A 67 -2.98 -8.66 -13.69
C GLU A 67 -3.04 -10.13 -13.23
#